data_AF-A0A2A5DE06-F1
#
_entry.id   AF-A0A2A5DE06-F1
#
_cell.length_a   1.000
_cell.length_b   1.000
_cell.length_c   1.000
_cell.angle_alpha   90.00
_cell.angle_beta   90.00
_cell.angle_gamma   90.00
#
_symmetry.space_group_name_H-M   'P 1'
#
loop_
_entity.id
_entity.type
_entity.pdbx_description
1 polymer ?
#
loop_
_entity_poly.entity_id
_entity_poly.type
_entity_poly.pdbx_seq_one_letter_code
_entity_poly.pdbx_strand_id
1 'polypeptide(L)'
;MSLRADLFLPPHPNTVMPLSDFFKDSKYCPRCHDYVRYLQSLDASFCIDCGGKVRLFSAADKRAFLRDLQQAKEARRAGGNKWVG
;
A
#
# COMPACT_ATOMS: atom_id res chain seq x y z
N MET A 1 -9.78 -9.36 -53.34
CA MET A 1 -8.80 -8.47 -52.69
C MET A 1 -9.04 -8.54 -51.19
N SER A 2 -8.19 -9.21 -50.43
CA SER A 2 -8.35 -9.41 -48.98
C SER A 2 -7.19 -8.71 -48.28
N LEU A 3 -7.46 -7.55 -47.68
CA LEU A 3 -6.50 -6.82 -46.86
C LEU A 3 -6.68 -7.29 -45.41
N ARG A 4 -5.69 -8.06 -44.91
CA ARG A 4 -5.53 -8.31 -43.48
C ARG A 4 -4.86 -7.09 -42.86
N ALA A 5 -5.62 -6.34 -42.07
CA ALA A 5 -5.11 -5.30 -41.20
C ALA A 5 -5.44 -5.69 -39.76
N ASP A 6 -4.68 -6.63 -39.20
CA ASP A 6 -4.80 -7.02 -37.80
C ASP A 6 -3.41 -7.17 -37.18
N LEU A 7 -2.72 -6.04 -37.05
CA LEU A 7 -1.64 -5.83 -36.07
C LEU A 7 -2.20 -5.23 -34.77
N PHE A 8 -3.42 -5.60 -34.39
CA PHE A 8 -3.97 -5.21 -33.10
C PHE A 8 -3.66 -6.32 -32.11
N LEU A 9 -2.60 -6.15 -31.30
CA LEU A 9 -2.38 -7.02 -30.15
C LEU A 9 -3.63 -6.94 -29.26
N PRO A 10 -4.23 -8.08 -28.87
CA PRO A 10 -5.38 -8.07 -27.98
C PRO A 10 -4.98 -7.42 -26.64
N PRO A 11 -5.78 -6.49 -26.10
CA PRO A 11 -5.57 -6.00 -24.75
C PRO A 11 -5.60 -7.20 -23.80
N HIS A 12 -4.56 -7.36 -22.99
CA HIS A 12 -4.49 -8.46 -22.03
C HIS A 12 -5.68 -8.35 -21.06
N PRO A 13 -6.32 -9.48 -20.72
CA PRO A 13 -7.51 -9.47 -19.87
C PRO A 13 -7.15 -8.96 -18.47
N ASN A 14 -7.49 -7.70 -18.23
CA ASN A 14 -7.94 -7.14 -16.96
C ASN A 14 -7.22 -7.63 -15.69
N THR A 15 -6.03 -7.11 -15.41
CA THR A 15 -5.68 -6.78 -14.02
C THR A 15 -6.15 -5.37 -13.73
N VAL A 16 -7.47 -5.15 -13.78
CA VAL A 16 -8.06 -3.92 -13.26
C VAL A 16 -8.00 -4.06 -11.74
N MET A 17 -7.09 -3.32 -11.09
CA MET A 17 -7.19 -3.15 -9.64
C MET A 17 -8.61 -2.62 -9.36
N PRO A 18 -9.42 -3.33 -8.57
CA PRO A 18 -10.78 -2.91 -8.32
C PRO A 18 -10.73 -1.52 -7.67
N LEU A 19 -11.32 -0.51 -8.33
CA LEU A 19 -11.34 0.88 -7.87
C LEU A 19 -11.73 1.01 -6.40
N SER A 20 -12.58 0.09 -5.93
CA SER A 20 -13.11 0.04 -4.56
C SER A 20 -12.06 0.03 -3.46
N ASP A 21 -10.87 -0.52 -3.68
CA ASP A 21 -9.89 -0.68 -2.59
C ASP A 21 -9.06 0.59 -2.39
N PHE A 22 -8.79 1.34 -3.46
CA PHE A 22 -8.14 2.65 -3.36
C PHE A 22 -9.02 3.62 -2.54
N PHE A 23 -10.33 3.58 -2.79
CA PHE A 23 -11.32 4.32 -2.02
C PHE A 23 -11.70 3.66 -0.69
N LYS A 24 -10.93 2.72 -0.14
CA LYS A 24 -11.11 2.24 1.25
C LYS A 24 -9.92 2.53 2.16
N ASP A 25 -8.81 3.00 1.59
CA ASP A 25 -7.63 3.33 2.39
C ASP A 25 -7.90 4.47 3.38
N SER A 26 -7.25 4.39 4.54
CA SER A 26 -7.35 5.36 5.63
C SER A 26 -5.98 5.59 6.26
N LYS A 27 -5.75 6.79 6.78
CA LYS A 27 -4.48 7.18 7.40
C LYS A 27 -4.75 7.83 8.75
N TYR A 28 -3.82 7.66 9.68
CA TYR A 28 -3.94 8.20 11.02
C TYR A 28 -3.79 9.73 11.02
N CYS A 29 -4.79 10.42 11.54
CA CYS A 29 -4.75 11.85 11.78
C CYS A 29 -4.38 12.14 13.24
N PRO A 30 -3.25 12.82 13.53
CA PRO A 30 -2.86 13.15 14.90
C PRO A 30 -3.73 14.24 15.54
N ARG A 31 -4.54 14.97 14.76
CA ARG A 31 -5.46 16.00 15.26
C ARG A 31 -6.82 15.41 15.62
N CYS A 32 -7.34 14.49 14.81
CA CYS A 32 -8.60 13.80 15.08
C CYS A 32 -8.41 12.58 16.01
N HIS A 33 -7.15 12.13 16.18
CA HIS A 33 -6.78 10.93 16.91
C HIS A 33 -7.39 9.63 16.35
N ASP A 34 -7.68 9.60 15.05
CA ASP A 34 -8.35 8.47 14.40
C ASP A 34 -7.80 8.20 12.99
N TYR A 35 -8.11 7.02 12.45
CA TYR A 35 -7.86 6.66 11.06
C TYR A 35 -8.97 7.24 10.18
N VAL A 36 -8.58 8.17 9.33
CA VAL A 36 -9.50 8.97 8.53
C VAL A 36 -9.24 8.78 7.05
N ARG A 37 -10.26 9.13 6.28
CA ARG A 37 -10.14 9.36 4.85
C ARG A 37 -9.22 10.56 4.60
N TYR A 38 -8.52 10.52 3.47
CA TYR A 38 -7.51 11.53 3.19
C TYR A 38 -7.47 11.91 1.71
N LEU A 39 -7.01 13.13 1.44
CA LEU A 39 -6.62 13.58 0.12
C LEU A 39 -5.12 13.33 -0.06
N GLN A 40 -4.76 12.73 -1.19
CA GLN A 40 -3.37 12.44 -1.55
C GLN A 40 -2.87 13.53 -2.50
N SER A 41 -1.85 14.27 -2.07
CA SER A 41 -0.99 15.09 -2.94
C SER A 41 0.25 14.28 -3.34
N LEU A 42 1.15 14.87 -4.13
CA LEU A 42 2.40 14.24 -4.53
C LEU A 42 3.31 13.95 -3.32
N ASP A 43 3.46 14.91 -2.41
CA ASP A 43 4.42 14.80 -1.28
C ASP A 43 3.78 14.41 0.05
N ALA A 44 2.46 14.56 0.19
CA ALA A 44 1.78 14.45 1.47
C ALA A 44 0.33 14.02 1.34
N SER A 45 -0.20 13.54 2.45
CA SER A 45 -1.61 13.21 2.61
C SER A 45 -2.24 14.10 3.67
N PHE A 46 -3.48 14.52 3.46
CA PHE A 46 -4.20 15.44 4.34
C PHE A 46 -5.58 14.89 4.73
N CYS A 47 -5.96 15.09 5.98
CA CYS A 47 -7.26 14.68 6.54
C CYS A 47 -8.39 15.45 5.86
N ILE A 48 -9.45 14.76 5.45
CA ILE A 48 -10.62 15.41 4.83
C ILE A 48 -11.44 16.22 5.85
N ASP A 49 -11.38 15.87 7.14
CA ASP A 49 -12.22 16.49 8.17
C ASP A 49 -11.57 17.75 8.76
N CYS A 50 -10.26 17.71 9.05
CA CYS A 50 -9.57 18.81 9.76
C CYS A 50 -8.46 19.48 8.94
N GLY A 51 -8.18 19.00 7.72
CA GLY A 51 -7.10 19.51 6.85
C GLY A 51 -5.68 19.24 7.34
N GLY A 52 -5.50 18.58 8.49
CA GLY A 52 -4.19 18.26 9.05
C GLY A 52 -3.45 17.20 8.25
N LYS A 53 -2.11 17.24 8.27
CA LYS A 53 -1.26 16.20 7.66
C LYS A 53 -1.48 14.85 8.36
N VAL A 54 -1.79 13.81 7.59
CA VAL A 54 -1.98 12.44 8.10
C VAL A 54 -0.72 11.60 7.92
N ARG A 55 -0.66 10.47 8.63
CA ARG A 55 0.45 9.52 8.61
C ARG A 55 -0.08 8.12 8.37
N LEU A 56 0.77 7.23 7.85
CA LEU A 56 0.36 5.85 7.59
C LEU A 56 -0.09 5.12 8.86
N PHE A 57 0.58 5.37 9.99
CA PHE A 57 0.31 4.70 11.25
C PHE A 57 0.20 5.69 12.40
N SER A 58 -0.58 5.31 13.41
CA SER A 58 -0.47 5.88 14.75
C SER A 58 0.91 5.61 15.34
N ALA A 59 1.27 6.31 16.42
CA ALA A 59 2.55 6.08 17.10
C ALA A 59 2.63 4.67 17.73
N ALA A 60 1.50 4.11 18.17
CA ALA A 60 1.45 2.75 18.71
C ALA A 60 1.63 1.72 17.61
N ASP A 61 0.88 1.85 16.51
CA ASP A 61 0.90 0.90 15.41
C ASP A 61 2.24 0.91 14.68
N LYS A 62 2.85 2.10 14.51
CA LYS A 62 4.21 2.22 13.97
C LYS A 62 5.21 1.44 14.81
N ARG A 63 5.10 1.49 16.13
CA ARG A 63 6.01 0.74 17.03
C ARG A 63 5.78 -0.76 16.93
N ALA A 64 4.53 -1.20 16.84
CA ALA A 64 4.20 -2.62 16.63
C ALA A 64 4.79 -3.13 15.31
N PHE A 65 4.48 -2.43 14.21
CA PHE A 65 4.98 -2.76 12.88
C PHE A 65 6.51 -2.87 12.81
N LEU A 66 7.23 -1.92 13.42
CA LEU A 66 8.70 -1.95 13.44
C LEU A 66 9.26 -3.14 14.25
N ARG A 67 8.59 -3.56 15.32
CA ARG A 67 8.99 -4.76 16.07
C ARG A 67 8.81 -6.02 15.23
N ASP A 68 7.68 -6.16 14.55
CA ASP A 68 7.39 -7.32 13.71
C ASP A 68 8.40 -7.44 12.56
N LEU A 69 8.75 -6.32 11.92
CA LEU A 69 9.80 -6.28 10.91
C LEU A 69 11.17 -6.71 11.45
N GLN A 70 11.52 -6.27 12.66
CA GLN A 70 12.78 -6.64 13.28
C GLN A 70 12.83 -8.14 13.58
N GLN A 71 11.77 -8.70 14.15
CA GLN A 71 11.66 -10.14 14.40
C GLN A 71 11.76 -10.96 13.10
N ALA A 72 11.06 -10.53 12.04
CA ALA A 72 11.15 -11.19 10.73
C ALA A 72 12.58 -11.15 10.15
N LYS A 73 13.29 -10.04 10.34
CA LYS A 73 14.69 -9.90 9.90
C LYS A 73 15.63 -10.83 10.68
N GLU A 74 15.44 -10.95 11.98
CA GLU A 74 16.21 -11.85 12.84
C GLU A 74 15.96 -13.32 12.48
N ALA A 75 14.69 -13.71 12.28
CA ALA A 75 14.32 -15.05 11.86
C ALA A 75 14.98 -15.43 10.51
N ARG A 76 14.99 -14.52 9.53
CA ARG A 76 15.66 -14.73 8.24
C ARG A 76 17.17 -14.90 8.39
N ARG A 77 17.80 -14.16 9.31
CA ARG A 77 19.24 -14.30 9.59
C ARG A 77 19.56 -15.62 10.29
N ALA A 78 18.72 -16.05 11.23
CA ALA A 78 18.88 -17.33 11.93
C ALA A 78 18.65 -18.55 11.00
N GLY A 79 17.77 -18.42 10.00
CA GLY A 79 17.48 -19.46 9.01
C GLY A 79 18.43 -19.50 7.79
N GLY A 80 19.45 -18.65 7.74
CA GLY A 80 20.31 -18.43 6.56
C GLY A 80 21.16 -19.62 6.09
N ASN A 81 21.25 -20.71 6.86
CA ASN A 81 22.08 -21.88 6.52
C ASN A 81 21.32 -23.21 6.61
N LYS A 82 20.13 -23.33 5.98
CA LYS A 82 19.45 -24.63 5.85
C LYS A 82 19.02 -24.92 4.41
N TRP A 83 20.01 -25.12 3.55
CA TRP A 83 19.86 -25.98 2.37
C TRP A 83 20.49 -27.32 2.73
N VAL A 84 19.65 -28.29 3.14
CA VAL A 84 20.01 -29.70 3.24
C VAL A 84 18.95 -30.45 2.43
N GLY A 85 19.39 -31.02 1.32
CA GLY A 85 18.60 -31.75 0.34
C GLY A 85 19.48 -32.05 -0.85
#